data_AF-A0A8I2ZZH7-F1
#
_entry.id   AF-A0A8I2ZZH7-F1
#
_cell.length_a   1.000
_cell.length_b   1.000
_cell.length_c   1.000
_cell.angle_alpha   90.00
_cell.angle_beta   90.00
_cell.angle_gamma   90.00
#
_symmetry.space_group_name_H-M   'P 1'
#
loop_
_entity.id
_entity.type
_entity.pdbx_description
1 polymer ?
#
loop_
_entity_poly.entity_id
_entity_poly.type
_entity_poly.pdbx_seq_one_letter_code
_entity_poly.pdbx_strand_id
1 'polypeptide(L)'
;MATVTYPLPQRPPIAFESAKDHEDDIIQRIVWEQTTQNLYDHLWAEHQRRAISSLAALHVGLDPERQHQRCVVQEPDGWIRGNFNICVPVHVLDKAGSLIRRVLVRCPMGHKLAEDRHPGTVDEKLSTEVATYAWMQENCPEVPIPALLGFGFTDGCHFTHVQWRPFYVRWARALWRRMRMVLRLPVLSQYVPVLSDYALQTGYIVLDYIEPKVGKMLSTTWEMHRNDAERRQTLCRGLSRLMLTVARLPLPRIGSWHFHDDGTITLSNRPLTCNLVILENNGAPRIIQPGDTYTCVEPYIWDLLTLHDGRLHIQPNAAMDEADCRYQMAVQVLLRTLAYGYFDRDRRHGPFVMQFSDLHASNIFVDSHWNITAVIDLEWICARPIEMIDVPYWITGLGIDQIGKKEHIDEYAKTREEFITILVYLFRFN
;
A
#
# COMPACT_ATOMS: atom_id res chain seq x y z
N MET A 1 -34.90 -25.11 -10.62
CA MET A 1 -33.87 -25.41 -9.61
C MET A 1 -33.38 -24.08 -9.08
N ALA A 2 -33.36 -23.89 -7.76
CA ALA A 2 -32.82 -22.65 -7.18
C ALA A 2 -31.31 -22.61 -7.44
N THR A 3 -30.83 -21.57 -8.10
CA THR A 3 -29.40 -21.35 -8.34
C THR A 3 -28.72 -21.12 -6.99
N VAL A 4 -27.82 -22.03 -6.59
CA VAL A 4 -27.02 -21.85 -5.37
C VAL A 4 -26.07 -20.68 -5.61
N THR A 5 -26.19 -19.64 -4.78
CA THR A 5 -25.34 -18.46 -4.81
C THR A 5 -24.54 -18.34 -3.52
N TYR A 6 -23.30 -17.89 -3.64
CA TYR A 6 -22.39 -17.71 -2.53
C TYR A 6 -22.13 -16.21 -2.31
N PRO A 7 -22.13 -15.73 -1.06
CA PRO A 7 -21.83 -14.33 -0.77
C PRO A 7 -20.38 -14.02 -1.14
N LEU A 8 -20.16 -12.90 -1.84
CA LEU A 8 -18.82 -12.38 -2.14
C LEU A 8 -18.64 -10.97 -1.56
N PRO A 9 -17.42 -10.59 -1.14
CA PRO A 9 -17.14 -9.25 -0.66
C PRO A 9 -17.44 -8.20 -1.75
N GLN A 10 -18.27 -7.20 -1.45
CA GLN A 10 -18.53 -6.03 -2.31
C GLN A 10 -19.03 -6.35 -3.73
N ARG A 11 -19.50 -7.58 -3.97
CA ARG A 11 -20.01 -8.04 -5.27
C ARG A 11 -21.35 -8.74 -5.09
N PRO A 12 -22.18 -8.77 -6.14
CA PRO A 12 -23.35 -9.64 -6.15
C PRO A 12 -22.94 -11.08 -5.81
N PRO A 13 -23.79 -11.83 -5.08
CA PRO A 13 -23.56 -13.24 -4.83
C PRO A 13 -23.22 -13.99 -6.12
N ILE A 14 -22.19 -14.82 -6.09
CA ILE A 14 -21.75 -15.57 -7.26
C ILE A 14 -22.48 -16.91 -7.34
N ALA A 15 -23.04 -17.22 -8.50
CA ALA A 15 -23.61 -18.54 -8.75
C ALA A 15 -22.49 -19.58 -8.90
N PHE A 16 -22.74 -20.82 -8.49
CA PHE A 16 -21.76 -21.91 -8.62
C PHE A 16 -21.15 -22.02 -10.03
N GLU A 17 -21.99 -21.98 -11.07
CA GLU A 17 -21.53 -22.07 -12.47
C GLU A 17 -20.55 -20.93 -12.82
N SER A 18 -20.81 -19.71 -12.34
CA SER A 18 -19.91 -18.57 -12.56
C SER A 18 -18.65 -18.63 -11.70
N ALA A 19 -18.72 -19.26 -10.52
CA ALA A 19 -17.58 -19.43 -9.63
C ALA A 19 -16.60 -20.47 -10.17
N LYS A 20 -17.10 -21.51 -10.84
CA LYS A 20 -16.31 -22.56 -11.47
C LYS A 20 -15.40 -22.03 -12.58
N ASP A 21 -15.88 -21.02 -13.30
CA ASP A 21 -15.15 -20.42 -14.43
C ASP A 21 -14.26 -19.25 -13.99
N HIS A 22 -14.06 -19.04 -12.68
CA HIS A 22 -13.27 -17.95 -12.13
C HIS A 22 -11.89 -18.42 -11.65
N GLU A 23 -10.82 -17.72 -12.04
CA GLU A 23 -9.44 -18.03 -11.60
C GLU A 23 -9.17 -17.73 -10.11
N ASP A 24 -10.09 -17.04 -9.43
CA ASP A 24 -9.93 -16.66 -8.03
C ASP A 24 -10.36 -17.79 -7.10
N ASP A 25 -9.72 -17.91 -5.94
CA ASP A 25 -10.18 -18.85 -4.90
C ASP A 25 -11.44 -18.30 -4.22
N ILE A 26 -12.60 -18.64 -4.80
CA ILE A 26 -13.91 -18.22 -4.31
C ILE A 26 -14.19 -18.81 -2.91
N ILE A 27 -13.69 -20.00 -2.60
CA ILE A 27 -13.87 -20.65 -1.29
C ILE A 27 -13.17 -19.81 -0.22
N GLN A 28 -11.91 -19.44 -0.47
CA GLN A 28 -11.14 -18.62 0.44
C GLN A 28 -11.77 -17.23 0.62
N ARG A 29 -12.31 -16.63 -0.45
CA ARG A 29 -13.02 -15.34 -0.37
C ARG A 29 -14.26 -15.37 0.52
N ILE A 30 -15.03 -16.46 0.50
CA ILE A 30 -16.19 -16.64 1.38
C ILE A 30 -15.74 -16.68 2.85
N VAL A 31 -14.66 -17.42 3.15
CA VAL A 31 -14.09 -17.50 4.51
C VAL A 31 -13.57 -16.14 4.99
N TRP A 32 -12.90 -15.39 4.12
CA TRP A 32 -12.44 -14.04 4.43
C TRP A 32 -13.59 -13.09 4.72
N GLU A 33 -14.75 -13.24 4.10
CA GLU A 33 -15.89 -12.37 4.37
C GLU A 33 -16.39 -12.54 5.80
N GLN A 34 -16.59 -13.79 6.25
CA GLN A 34 -16.98 -14.06 7.62
C GLN A 34 -15.93 -13.54 8.62
N THR A 35 -14.65 -13.75 8.31
CA THR A 35 -13.55 -13.30 9.18
C THR A 35 -13.44 -11.77 9.21
N THR A 36 -13.73 -11.10 8.09
CA THR A 36 -13.83 -9.64 8.04
C THR A 36 -14.98 -9.16 8.91
N GLN A 37 -16.17 -9.77 8.81
CA GLN A 37 -17.31 -9.37 9.65
C GLN A 37 -17.01 -9.52 11.14
N ASN A 38 -16.36 -10.61 11.53
CA ASN A 38 -15.92 -10.81 12.93
C ASN A 38 -14.96 -9.69 13.38
N LEU A 39 -14.08 -9.21 12.49
CA LEU A 39 -13.20 -8.08 12.78
C LEU A 39 -13.97 -6.76 12.89
N TYR A 40 -15.01 -6.54 12.09
CA TYR A 40 -15.91 -5.39 12.23
C TYR A 40 -16.58 -5.39 13.61
N ASP A 41 -17.18 -6.52 13.98
CA ASP A 41 -17.86 -6.68 15.27
C ASP A 41 -16.88 -6.49 16.44
N HIS A 42 -15.65 -7.01 16.30
CA HIS A 42 -14.59 -6.82 17.28
C HIS A 42 -14.21 -5.34 17.44
N LEU A 43 -13.90 -4.64 16.35
CA LEU A 43 -13.53 -3.21 16.38
C LEU A 43 -14.67 -2.32 16.89
N TRP A 44 -15.93 -2.72 16.66
CA TRP A 44 -17.10 -1.99 17.13
C TRP A 44 -17.49 -2.28 18.58
N ALA A 45 -16.97 -3.37 19.17
CA ALA A 45 -17.18 -3.69 20.57
C ALA A 45 -16.77 -2.53 21.48
N GLU A 46 -17.50 -2.32 22.57
CA GLU A 46 -17.38 -1.11 23.42
C GLU A 46 -15.94 -0.81 23.86
N HIS A 47 -15.20 -1.84 24.28
CA HIS A 47 -13.82 -1.72 24.73
C HIS A 47 -12.86 -1.35 23.59
N GLN A 48 -13.00 -1.95 22.39
CA GLN A 48 -12.17 -1.61 21.22
C GLN A 48 -12.49 -0.21 20.71
N ARG A 49 -13.78 0.14 20.63
CA ARG A 49 -14.20 1.48 20.23
C ARG A 49 -13.63 2.56 21.17
N ARG A 50 -13.60 2.28 22.47
CA ARG A 50 -12.93 3.16 23.45
C ARG A 50 -11.42 3.22 23.24
N ALA A 51 -10.77 2.11 22.91
CA ALA A 51 -9.35 2.09 22.58
C ALA A 51 -9.06 2.91 21.31
N ILE A 52 -9.80 2.73 20.22
CA ILE A 52 -9.69 3.52 18.97
C ILE A 52 -9.82 5.01 19.27
N SER A 53 -10.84 5.40 20.05
CA SER A 53 -11.08 6.78 20.46
C SER A 53 -9.91 7.37 21.26
N SER A 54 -9.37 6.61 22.21
CA SER A 54 -8.26 7.03 23.07
C SER A 54 -6.93 7.12 22.29
N LEU A 55 -6.67 6.17 21.40
CA LEU A 55 -5.50 6.17 20.52
C LEU A 55 -5.56 7.32 19.52
N ALA A 56 -6.72 7.59 18.92
CA ALA A 56 -6.91 8.75 18.07
C ALA A 56 -6.62 10.05 18.85
N ALA A 57 -7.14 10.19 20.07
CA ALA A 57 -6.88 11.33 20.95
C ALA A 57 -5.36 11.51 21.21
N LEU A 58 -4.67 10.42 21.55
CA LEU A 58 -3.23 10.41 21.78
C LEU A 58 -2.45 10.93 20.57
N HIS A 59 -2.82 10.49 19.36
CA HIS A 59 -2.13 10.85 18.12
C HIS A 59 -2.51 12.22 17.56
N VAL A 60 -3.53 12.89 18.12
CA VAL A 60 -3.85 14.30 17.83
C VAL A 60 -3.43 15.26 18.96
N GLY A 61 -2.67 14.77 19.95
CA GLY A 61 -2.17 15.58 21.06
C GLY A 61 -3.21 15.94 22.12
N LEU A 62 -4.30 15.17 22.19
CA LEU A 62 -5.28 15.24 23.28
C LEU A 62 -4.94 14.22 24.37
N ASP A 63 -5.40 14.49 25.59
CA ASP A 63 -5.25 13.56 26.72
C ASP A 63 -6.19 12.35 26.51
N PRO A 64 -5.66 11.12 26.34
CA PRO A 64 -6.47 9.95 26.05
C PRO A 64 -7.43 9.60 27.21
N GLU A 65 -7.05 9.82 28.47
CA GLU A 65 -7.92 9.49 29.60
C GLU A 65 -9.07 10.49 29.73
N ARG A 66 -8.75 11.78 29.63
CA ARG A 66 -9.69 12.87 29.93
C ARG A 66 -10.47 13.36 28.73
N GLN A 67 -9.94 13.15 27.52
CA GLN A 67 -10.43 13.78 26.29
C GLN A 67 -10.76 12.81 25.17
N HIS A 68 -10.70 11.48 25.38
CA HIS A 68 -11.14 10.50 24.38
C HIS A 68 -12.57 10.75 23.89
N GLN A 69 -13.49 11.21 24.74
CA GLN A 69 -14.87 11.52 24.36
C GLN A 69 -14.99 12.56 23.23
N ARG A 70 -13.94 13.35 23.00
CA ARG A 70 -13.86 14.29 21.87
C ARG A 70 -13.51 13.61 20.55
N CYS A 71 -13.01 12.38 20.58
CA CYS A 71 -12.70 11.55 19.43
C CYS A 71 -13.82 10.53 19.22
N VAL A 72 -14.84 10.91 18.45
CA VAL A 72 -16.03 10.13 18.20
C VAL A 72 -15.80 9.17 17.02
N VAL A 73 -15.73 7.88 17.32
CA VAL A 73 -15.64 6.81 16.32
C VAL A 73 -16.96 6.73 15.56
N GLN A 74 -16.90 6.76 14.23
CA GLN A 74 -18.07 6.69 13.37
C GLN A 74 -18.62 5.26 13.26
N GLU A 75 -19.91 5.14 12.92
CA GLU A 75 -20.60 3.85 12.81
C GLU A 75 -20.03 2.98 11.67
N PRO A 76 -20.14 1.64 11.78
CA PRO A 76 -19.60 0.69 10.79
C PRO A 76 -20.04 0.93 9.35
N ASP A 77 -21.25 1.47 9.14
CA ASP A 77 -21.79 1.81 7.81
C ASP A 77 -20.95 2.87 7.07
N GLY A 78 -20.22 3.70 7.83
CA GLY A 78 -19.32 4.71 7.29
C GLY A 78 -17.86 4.26 7.14
N TRP A 79 -17.53 3.01 7.48
CA TRP A 79 -16.16 2.51 7.42
C TRP A 79 -15.72 2.21 5.98
N ILE A 80 -14.46 2.49 5.71
CA ILE A 80 -13.88 2.27 4.38
C ILE A 80 -13.11 0.96 4.42
N ARG A 81 -13.49 0.00 3.56
CA ARG A 81 -12.81 -1.30 3.45
C ARG A 81 -11.98 -1.37 2.18
N GLY A 82 -10.67 -1.44 2.34
CA GLY A 82 -9.73 -1.76 1.26
C GLY A 82 -9.51 -3.27 1.12
N ASN A 83 -8.53 -3.64 0.28
CA ASN A 83 -8.17 -5.06 0.10
C ASN A 83 -7.53 -5.65 1.35
N PHE A 84 -6.65 -4.92 2.03
CA PHE A 84 -5.87 -5.41 3.18
C PHE A 84 -6.18 -4.71 4.50
N ASN A 85 -6.96 -3.64 4.50
CA ASN A 85 -7.19 -2.83 5.70
C ASN A 85 -8.65 -2.37 5.81
N ILE A 86 -9.09 -2.18 7.06
CA ILE A 86 -10.33 -1.50 7.43
C ILE A 86 -9.95 -0.13 7.98
N CYS A 87 -10.54 0.93 7.43
CA CYS A 87 -10.32 2.30 7.84
C CYS A 87 -11.56 2.80 8.57
N VAL A 88 -11.38 3.10 9.86
CA VAL A 88 -12.41 3.57 10.78
C VAL A 88 -12.32 5.10 10.89
N PRO A 89 -13.32 5.86 10.40
CA PRO A 89 -13.33 7.30 10.56
C PRO A 89 -13.56 7.70 12.01
N VAL A 90 -12.79 8.69 12.47
CA VAL A 90 -12.92 9.27 13.82
C VAL A 90 -13.02 10.78 13.69
N HIS A 91 -14.07 11.34 14.28
CA HIS A 91 -14.33 12.78 14.34
C HIS A 91 -13.73 13.36 15.60
N VAL A 92 -12.83 14.34 15.46
CA VAL A 92 -12.22 15.06 16.57
C VAL A 92 -12.98 16.37 16.80
N LEU A 93 -13.61 16.50 17.96
CA LEU A 93 -14.45 17.61 18.35
C LEU A 93 -13.72 18.63 19.24
N ASP A 94 -14.16 19.88 19.22
CA ASP A 94 -13.73 20.91 20.16
C ASP A 94 -14.43 20.74 21.53
N LYS A 95 -14.18 21.67 22.46
CA LYS A 95 -14.83 21.67 23.77
C LYS A 95 -16.34 22.00 23.70
N ALA A 96 -16.78 22.63 22.62
CA ALA A 96 -18.17 23.00 22.37
C ALA A 96 -18.94 21.94 21.55
N GLY A 97 -18.26 20.86 21.12
CA GLY A 97 -18.84 19.78 20.31
C GLY A 97 -18.76 19.99 18.80
N SER A 98 -18.08 21.04 18.32
CA SER A 98 -17.91 21.30 16.89
C SER A 98 -16.78 20.45 16.30
N LEU A 99 -16.96 19.95 15.07
CA LEU A 99 -15.94 19.18 14.36
C LEU A 99 -14.71 20.04 14.04
N ILE A 100 -13.55 19.65 14.56
CA ILE A 100 -12.25 20.27 14.25
C ILE A 100 -11.57 19.54 13.09
N ARG A 101 -11.51 18.21 13.17
CA ARG A 101 -10.69 17.38 12.29
C ARG A 101 -11.29 16.00 12.14
N ARG A 102 -11.10 15.39 10.97
CA ARG A 102 -11.38 13.97 10.74
C ARG A 102 -10.06 13.23 10.60
N VAL A 103 -9.97 12.08 11.26
CA VAL A 103 -8.82 11.18 11.15
C VAL A 103 -9.32 9.78 10.77
N LEU A 104 -8.44 8.98 10.16
CA LEU A 104 -8.70 7.60 9.80
C LEU A 104 -7.82 6.71 10.64
N VAL A 105 -8.42 5.77 11.37
CA VAL A 105 -7.70 4.68 12.03
C VAL A 105 -7.75 3.47 11.11
N ARG A 106 -6.63 3.15 10.49
CA ARG A 106 -6.45 2.04 9.56
C ARG A 106 -5.95 0.81 10.33
N CYS A 107 -6.71 -0.27 10.26
CA CYS A 107 -6.39 -1.55 10.87
C CYS A 107 -6.16 -2.61 9.77
N PRO A 108 -5.02 -3.32 9.75
CA PRO A 108 -4.77 -4.40 8.80
C PRO A 108 -5.64 -5.62 9.10
N MET A 109 -6.02 -6.32 8.04
CA MET A 109 -6.79 -7.56 8.07
C MET A 109 -5.83 -8.76 8.04
N GLY A 110 -5.43 -9.28 9.21
CA GLY A 110 -4.45 -10.37 9.31
C GLY A 110 -4.78 -11.61 8.46
N HIS A 111 -6.06 -11.98 8.37
CA HIS A 111 -6.55 -13.09 7.55
C HIS A 111 -6.35 -12.90 6.02
N LYS A 112 -5.98 -11.69 5.58
CA LYS A 112 -5.60 -11.38 4.19
C LYS A 112 -4.09 -11.16 3.98
N LEU A 113 -3.31 -11.35 5.03
CA LEU A 113 -1.86 -11.09 5.05
C LEU A 113 -1.07 -12.35 5.37
N ALA A 114 -1.64 -13.54 5.15
CA ALA A 114 -1.03 -14.82 5.47
C ALA A 114 -0.62 -14.97 6.94
N GLU A 115 -1.19 -14.18 7.86
CA GLU A 115 -0.78 -14.12 9.27
C GLU A 115 -0.90 -15.49 9.95
N ASP A 116 -1.94 -16.26 9.63
CA ASP A 116 -2.16 -17.61 10.16
C ASP A 116 -1.05 -18.60 9.75
N ARG A 117 -0.42 -18.40 8.59
CA ARG A 117 0.68 -19.24 8.09
C ARG A 117 2.04 -18.70 8.47
N HIS A 118 2.15 -17.38 8.55
CA HIS A 118 3.38 -16.65 8.80
C HIS A 118 3.12 -15.53 9.82
N PRO A 119 3.13 -15.85 11.12
CA PRO A 119 2.95 -14.86 12.18
C PRO A 119 3.98 -13.73 12.07
N GLY A 120 3.54 -12.49 12.28
CA GLY A 120 4.34 -11.27 12.15
C GLY A 120 4.26 -10.59 10.78
N THR A 121 3.49 -11.10 9.83
CA THR A 121 3.34 -10.48 8.50
C THR A 121 2.52 -9.18 8.57
N VAL A 122 1.58 -9.09 9.50
CA VAL A 122 0.87 -7.85 9.85
C VAL A 122 1.85 -6.76 10.25
N ASP A 123 2.74 -7.04 11.19
CA ASP A 123 3.72 -6.06 11.67
C ASP A 123 4.80 -5.77 10.63
N GLU A 124 5.21 -6.76 9.82
CA GLU A 124 6.10 -6.55 8.67
C GLU A 124 5.53 -5.52 7.69
N LYS A 125 4.25 -5.69 7.32
CA LYS A 125 3.53 -4.76 6.45
C LYS A 125 3.41 -3.38 7.08
N LEU A 126 2.97 -3.30 8.34
CA LEU A 126 2.82 -2.03 9.05
C LEU A 126 4.15 -1.30 9.15
N SER A 127 5.23 -1.99 9.52
CA SER A 127 6.58 -1.45 9.63
C SER A 127 7.03 -0.87 8.28
N THR A 128 6.74 -1.58 7.19
CA THR A 128 7.03 -1.12 5.83
C THR A 128 6.25 0.15 5.46
N GLU A 129 4.95 0.17 5.73
CA GLU A 129 4.07 1.31 5.42
C GLU A 129 4.49 2.57 6.19
N VAL A 130 4.68 2.47 7.51
CA VAL A 130 5.03 3.62 8.37
C VAL A 130 6.44 4.13 8.11
N ALA A 131 7.39 3.23 7.79
CA ALA A 131 8.74 3.63 7.40
C ALA A 131 8.73 4.36 6.05
N THR A 132 7.89 3.91 5.11
CA THR A 132 7.71 4.56 3.81
C THR A 132 7.10 5.96 3.98
N TYR A 133 6.07 6.12 4.81
CA TYR A 133 5.54 7.44 5.16
C TYR A 133 6.63 8.35 5.74
N ALA A 134 7.38 7.87 6.73
CA ALA A 134 8.46 8.64 7.34
C ALA A 134 9.54 9.04 6.34
N TRP A 135 9.93 8.12 5.44
CA TRP A 135 10.91 8.40 4.40
C TRP A 135 10.40 9.42 3.37
N MET A 136 9.16 9.26 2.88
CA MET A 136 8.58 10.16 1.88
C MET A 136 8.34 11.57 2.44
N GLN A 137 7.87 11.70 3.69
CA GLN A 137 7.70 13.01 4.33
C GLN A 137 9.01 13.80 4.42
N GLU A 138 10.15 13.11 4.57
CA GLU A 138 11.47 13.74 4.66
C GLU A 138 12.15 13.92 3.30
N ASN A 139 12.01 12.95 2.40
CA ASN A 139 12.77 12.85 1.16
C ASN A 139 11.96 13.10 -0.11
N CYS A 140 10.64 13.30 -0.03
CA CYS A 140 9.73 13.57 -1.15
C CYS A 140 8.56 14.49 -0.69
N PRO A 141 8.81 15.64 -0.05
CA PRO A 141 7.74 16.50 0.49
C PRO A 141 6.83 17.09 -0.58
N GLU A 142 7.24 17.06 -1.85
CA GLU A 142 6.45 17.52 -2.99
C GLU A 142 5.34 16.52 -3.40
N VAL A 143 5.45 15.26 -2.95
CA VAL A 143 4.45 14.22 -3.20
C VAL A 143 3.33 14.38 -2.16
N PRO A 144 2.10 14.71 -2.56
CA PRO A 144 1.02 14.93 -1.62
C PRO A 144 0.55 13.58 -1.04
N ILE A 145 0.86 13.31 0.21
CA ILE A 145 0.40 12.13 0.96
C ILE A 145 -0.32 12.57 2.24
N PRO A 146 -1.31 11.81 2.76
CA PRO A 146 -1.90 12.09 4.06
C PRO A 146 -0.84 12.16 5.16
N ALA A 147 -1.05 13.04 6.15
CA ALA A 147 -0.15 13.08 7.28
C ALA A 147 -0.33 11.80 8.12
N LEU A 148 0.77 11.08 8.33
CA LEU A 148 0.85 10.03 9.33
C LEU A 148 0.96 10.69 10.72
N LEU A 149 -0.04 10.44 11.57
CA LEU A 149 -0.16 11.06 12.90
C LEU A 149 0.47 10.17 13.99
N GLY A 150 0.32 8.86 13.82
CA GLY A 150 0.93 7.85 14.68
C GLY A 150 0.47 6.45 14.30
N PHE A 151 0.98 5.45 14.98
CA PHE A 151 0.73 4.04 14.71
C PHE A 151 1.07 3.19 15.92
N GLY A 152 0.67 1.92 15.89
CA GLY A 152 1.09 0.92 16.86
C GLY A 152 1.17 -0.47 16.24
N PHE A 153 2.01 -1.32 16.82
CA PHE A 153 2.23 -2.70 16.41
C PHE A 153 1.44 -3.69 17.28
N THR A 154 1.41 -4.96 16.87
CA THR A 154 0.66 -5.99 17.63
C THR A 154 1.28 -6.32 18.99
N ASP A 155 2.53 -5.95 19.22
CA ASP A 155 3.25 -6.10 20.49
C ASP A 155 2.88 -5.05 21.56
N GLY A 156 2.02 -4.09 21.22
CA GLY A 156 1.62 -2.99 22.10
C GLY A 156 2.57 -1.80 22.10
N CYS A 157 3.58 -1.76 21.22
CA CYS A 157 4.41 -0.57 21.06
C CYS A 157 3.68 0.50 20.24
N HIS A 158 3.66 1.73 20.73
CA HIS A 158 2.98 2.86 20.09
C HIS A 158 3.95 3.99 19.75
N PHE A 159 3.75 4.60 18.58
CA PHE A 159 4.57 5.71 18.10
C PHE A 159 3.68 6.88 17.68
N THR A 160 4.06 8.09 18.06
CA THR A 160 3.34 9.31 17.68
C THR A 160 4.28 10.32 17.07
N HIS A 161 3.75 11.15 16.18
CA HIS A 161 4.54 12.21 15.56
C HIS A 161 5.02 13.21 16.63
N VAL A 162 6.31 13.56 16.57
CA VAL A 162 6.98 14.40 17.57
C VAL A 162 6.31 15.77 17.76
N GLN A 163 5.60 16.28 16.74
CA GLN A 163 4.87 17.56 16.81
C GLN A 163 3.83 17.62 17.93
N TRP A 164 3.25 16.48 18.30
CA TRP A 164 2.23 16.36 19.35
C TRP A 164 2.83 16.15 20.73
N ARG A 165 4.17 16.15 20.86
CA ARG A 165 4.85 15.95 22.13
C ARG A 165 5.25 17.27 22.80
N PRO A 166 5.44 17.26 24.14
CA PRO A 166 5.95 18.42 24.85
C PRO A 166 7.22 18.99 24.22
N PHE A 167 7.41 20.29 24.37
CA PHE A 167 8.54 21.03 23.78
C PHE A 167 9.90 20.40 24.07
N TYR A 168 10.14 19.90 25.28
CA TYR A 168 11.42 19.28 25.64
C TYR A 168 11.70 17.99 24.84
N VAL A 169 10.68 17.18 24.53
CA VAL A 169 10.83 15.97 23.68
C VAL A 169 11.16 16.38 22.25
N ARG A 170 10.50 17.43 21.73
CA ARG A 170 10.75 17.96 20.39
C ARG A 170 12.20 18.44 20.23
N TRP A 171 12.68 19.21 21.21
CA TRP A 171 14.07 19.68 21.22
C TRP A 171 15.08 18.56 21.38
N ALA A 172 14.85 17.63 22.31
CA ALA A 172 15.71 16.46 22.47
C ALA A 172 15.79 15.65 21.17
N ARG A 173 14.65 15.36 20.52
CA ARG A 173 14.62 14.62 19.26
C ARG A 173 15.37 15.35 18.14
N ALA A 174 15.19 16.67 18.02
CA ALA A 174 15.92 17.49 17.04
C ALA A 174 17.44 17.46 17.28
N LEU A 175 17.87 17.57 18.54
CA LEU A 175 19.27 17.47 18.94
C LEU A 175 19.86 16.08 18.59
N TRP A 176 19.18 15.01 18.99
CA TRP A 176 19.62 13.64 18.71
C TRP A 176 19.72 13.33 17.22
N ARG A 177 18.74 13.79 16.43
CA ARG A 177 18.79 13.68 14.96
C ARG A 177 20.02 14.40 14.40
N ARG A 178 20.28 15.64 14.85
CA ARG A 178 21.46 16.42 14.40
C ARG A 178 22.77 15.74 14.78
N MET A 179 22.88 15.23 16.01
CA MET A 179 24.05 14.48 16.47
C MET A 179 24.29 13.21 15.65
N ARG A 180 23.25 12.39 15.43
CA ARG A 180 23.37 11.16 14.62
C ARG A 180 23.73 11.44 13.17
N MET A 181 23.20 12.51 12.57
CA MET A 181 23.61 12.96 11.24
C MET A 181 25.11 13.31 11.19
N VAL A 182 25.62 14.04 12.17
CA VAL A 182 27.06 14.39 12.26
C VAL A 182 27.93 13.15 12.43
N LEU A 183 27.47 12.17 13.22
CA LEU A 183 28.15 10.90 13.46
C LEU A 183 27.97 9.85 12.35
N ARG A 184 27.22 10.17 11.27
CA ARG A 184 26.87 9.23 10.18
C ARG A 184 26.17 7.96 10.67
N LEU A 185 25.43 8.07 11.77
CA LEU A 185 24.57 6.99 12.28
C LEU A 185 23.18 7.04 11.64
N PRO A 186 22.42 5.94 11.64
CA PRO A 186 21.04 5.93 11.17
C PRO A 186 20.21 7.02 11.84
N VAL A 187 19.63 7.89 11.00
CA VAL A 187 18.86 9.05 11.46
C VAL A 187 17.55 8.58 12.05
N LEU A 188 17.22 9.10 13.22
CA LEU A 188 15.97 8.85 13.90
C LEU A 188 14.82 9.52 13.15
N SER A 189 13.71 8.82 12.92
CA SER A 189 12.49 9.37 12.32
C SER A 189 11.83 10.45 13.19
N GLN A 190 10.78 11.11 12.67
CA GLN A 190 9.97 12.06 13.45
C GLN A 190 8.98 11.38 14.41
N TYR A 191 8.95 10.06 14.46
CA TYR A 191 8.04 9.30 15.32
C TYR A 191 8.76 8.84 16.57
N VAL A 192 8.13 9.06 17.73
CA VAL A 192 8.71 8.74 19.03
C VAL A 192 7.81 7.79 19.81
N PRO A 193 8.40 6.86 20.59
CA PRO A 193 7.62 5.92 21.38
C PRO A 193 6.74 6.63 22.42
N VAL A 194 5.59 6.04 22.69
CA VAL A 194 4.61 6.52 23.66
C VAL A 194 4.10 5.34 24.48
N LEU A 195 3.97 5.55 25.79
CA LEU A 195 3.27 4.61 26.64
C LEU A 195 1.77 4.88 26.54
N SER A 196 0.99 3.82 26.34
CA SER A 196 -0.46 3.84 26.30
C SER A 196 -0.96 2.58 27.00
N ASP A 197 -1.94 2.74 27.88
CA ASP A 197 -2.64 1.61 28.50
C ASP A 197 -3.73 1.04 27.57
N TYR A 198 -3.97 1.71 26.43
CA TYR A 198 -4.91 1.28 25.40
C TYR A 198 -4.13 0.60 24.28
N ALA A 199 -4.49 -0.65 24.00
CA ALA A 199 -3.97 -1.42 22.88
C ALA A 199 -5.13 -2.00 22.07
N LEU A 200 -4.96 -2.05 20.75
CA LEU A 200 -5.80 -2.83 19.86
C LEU A 200 -5.15 -4.21 19.73
N GLN A 201 -5.96 -5.27 19.60
CA GLN A 201 -5.44 -6.62 19.34
C GLN A 201 -4.89 -6.80 17.92
N THR A 202 -4.97 -5.75 17.12
CA THR A 202 -4.37 -5.62 15.79
C THR A 202 -3.51 -4.36 15.79
N GLY A 203 -2.43 -4.35 15.00
CA GLY A 203 -1.69 -3.10 14.78
C GLY A 203 -2.58 -2.05 14.08
N TYR A 204 -2.16 -0.79 14.08
CA TYR A 204 -2.97 0.28 13.49
C TYR A 204 -2.12 1.46 13.02
N ILE A 205 -2.68 2.25 12.12
CA ILE A 205 -2.11 3.50 11.63
C ILE A 205 -3.17 4.59 11.74
N VAL A 206 -2.79 5.76 12.25
CA VAL A 206 -3.66 6.94 12.30
C VAL A 206 -3.21 7.95 11.25
N LEU A 207 -4.08 8.19 10.27
CA LEU A 207 -3.85 9.09 9.15
C LEU A 207 -4.81 10.27 9.19
N ASP A 208 -4.42 11.36 8.52
CA ASP A 208 -5.38 12.41 8.16
C ASP A 208 -6.43 11.93 7.18
N TYR A 209 -7.66 12.40 7.36
CA TYR A 209 -8.74 12.19 6.40
C TYR A 209 -8.60 13.19 5.25
N ILE A 210 -8.61 12.70 3.99
CA ILE A 210 -8.60 13.56 2.81
C ILE A 210 -10.01 14.14 2.62
N GLU A 211 -10.16 15.43 2.92
CA GLU A 211 -11.45 16.10 2.80
C GLU A 211 -11.93 16.17 1.33
N PRO A 212 -13.24 16.04 1.05
CA PRO A 212 -13.76 16.08 -0.33
C PRO A 212 -13.46 17.38 -1.08
N LYS A 213 -13.19 18.46 -0.35
CA LYS A 213 -12.76 19.76 -0.89
C LYS A 213 -11.31 19.76 -1.40
N VAL A 214 -10.48 18.85 -0.89
CA VAL A 214 -9.07 18.69 -1.31
C VAL A 214 -9.00 17.86 -2.59
N GLY A 215 -9.79 16.80 -2.68
CA GLY A 215 -9.87 16.00 -3.89
C GLY A 215 -10.89 14.87 -3.79
N LYS A 216 -11.18 14.26 -4.93
CA LYS A 216 -11.97 13.03 -5.04
C LYS A 216 -11.09 11.91 -5.61
N MET A 217 -11.39 10.68 -5.22
CA MET A 217 -10.69 9.51 -5.75
C MET A 217 -10.86 9.44 -7.27
N LEU A 218 -9.76 9.29 -8.01
CA LEU A 218 -9.74 9.32 -9.48
C LEU A 218 -10.69 8.28 -10.07
N SER A 219 -10.75 7.08 -9.50
CA SER A 219 -11.68 6.00 -9.90
C SER A 219 -13.15 6.43 -9.94
N THR A 220 -13.58 7.34 -9.07
CA THR A 220 -14.98 7.84 -9.04
C THR A 220 -15.32 8.77 -10.20
N THR A 221 -14.30 9.37 -10.82
CA THR A 221 -14.45 10.32 -11.94
C THR A 221 -13.90 9.78 -13.27
N TRP A 222 -13.30 8.58 -13.23
CA TRP A 222 -12.55 7.99 -14.34
C TRP A 222 -13.42 7.79 -15.58
N GLU A 223 -14.49 7.02 -15.48
CA GLU A 223 -15.36 6.70 -16.64
C GLU A 223 -16.01 7.95 -17.25
N MET A 224 -16.28 8.97 -16.45
CA MET A 224 -16.89 10.21 -16.92
C MET A 224 -15.92 11.05 -17.77
N HIS A 225 -14.62 10.97 -17.49
CA HIS A 225 -13.64 11.93 -18.00
C HIS A 225 -12.41 11.31 -18.69
N ARG A 226 -12.27 9.98 -18.77
CA ARG A 226 -11.09 9.33 -19.39
C ARG A 226 -10.84 9.70 -20.84
N ASN A 227 -11.89 10.11 -21.57
CA ASN A 227 -11.80 10.55 -22.95
C ASN A 227 -11.49 12.06 -23.10
N ASP A 228 -11.42 12.81 -21.99
CA ASP A 228 -11.03 14.22 -21.98
C ASP A 228 -9.50 14.35 -22.07
N ALA A 229 -9.02 14.86 -23.19
CA ALA A 229 -7.60 14.97 -23.48
C ALA A 229 -6.85 15.90 -22.51
N GLU A 230 -7.46 17.01 -22.08
CA GLU A 230 -6.81 17.99 -21.20
C GLU A 230 -6.60 17.42 -19.80
N ARG A 231 -7.64 16.77 -19.26
CA ARG A 231 -7.57 16.08 -17.98
C ARG A 231 -6.56 14.95 -18.02
N ARG A 232 -6.58 14.13 -19.07
CA ARG A 232 -5.65 13.02 -19.24
C ARG A 232 -4.20 13.50 -19.33
N GLN A 233 -3.92 14.59 -20.04
CA GLN A 233 -2.58 15.20 -20.07
C GLN A 233 -2.14 15.72 -18.70
N THR A 234 -3.06 16.37 -17.98
CA THR A 234 -2.81 16.86 -16.63
C THR A 234 -2.47 15.71 -15.68
N LEU A 235 -3.23 14.63 -15.75
CA LEU A 235 -2.97 13.40 -14.99
C LEU A 235 -1.61 12.78 -15.37
N CYS A 236 -1.32 12.63 -16.67
CA CYS A 236 -0.03 12.08 -17.14
C CYS A 236 1.14 12.89 -16.60
N ARG A 237 1.03 14.22 -16.60
CA ARG A 237 2.04 15.12 -16.03
C ARG A 237 2.17 14.95 -14.52
N GLY A 238 1.06 14.84 -13.80
CA GLY A 238 1.04 14.58 -12.36
C GLY A 238 1.71 13.25 -12.01
N LEU A 239 1.31 12.16 -12.66
CA LEU A 239 1.88 10.81 -12.49
C LEU A 239 3.38 10.79 -12.81
N SER A 240 3.78 11.39 -13.92
CA SER A 240 5.19 11.49 -14.30
C SER A 240 6.01 12.21 -13.23
N ARG A 241 5.51 13.33 -12.69
CA ARG A 241 6.18 14.04 -11.58
C ARG A 241 6.29 13.17 -10.34
N LEU A 242 5.22 12.48 -9.94
CA LEU A 242 5.23 11.57 -8.79
C LEU A 242 6.30 10.49 -8.94
N MET A 243 6.28 9.78 -10.07
CA MET A 243 7.21 8.68 -10.33
C MET A 243 8.66 9.17 -10.36
N LEU A 244 8.93 10.31 -11.01
CA LEU A 244 10.27 10.89 -11.06
C LEU A 244 10.74 11.36 -9.67
N THR A 245 9.88 12.00 -8.88
CA THR A 245 10.23 12.46 -7.53
C THR A 245 10.55 11.29 -6.61
N VAL A 246 9.75 10.22 -6.62
CA VAL A 246 9.98 9.04 -5.78
C VAL A 246 11.23 8.28 -6.22
N ALA A 247 11.48 8.19 -7.54
CA ALA A 247 12.64 7.51 -8.09
C ALA A 247 13.96 8.33 -8.05
N ARG A 248 13.94 9.56 -7.50
CA ARG A 248 15.07 10.50 -7.61
C ARG A 248 16.33 10.07 -6.87
N LEU A 249 16.18 9.27 -5.81
CA LEU A 249 17.29 8.85 -4.96
C LEU A 249 17.71 7.41 -5.29
N PRO A 250 18.94 7.18 -5.75
CA PRO A 250 19.46 5.83 -5.93
C PRO A 250 19.68 5.17 -4.55
N LEU A 251 19.31 3.90 -4.47
CA LEU A 251 19.37 3.08 -3.27
C LEU A 251 20.38 1.94 -3.46
N PRO A 252 20.98 1.45 -2.35
CA PRO A 252 22.06 0.47 -2.42
C PRO A 252 21.59 -0.96 -2.72
N ARG A 253 20.29 -1.24 -2.65
CA ARG A 253 19.70 -2.57 -2.81
C ARG A 253 18.22 -2.51 -3.15
N ILE A 254 17.70 -3.61 -3.68
CA ILE A 254 16.27 -3.91 -3.83
C ILE A 254 15.75 -4.36 -2.45
N GLY A 255 14.63 -3.80 -2.01
CA GLY A 255 14.06 -4.05 -0.68
C GLY A 255 13.00 -3.02 -0.31
N SER A 256 12.38 -3.18 0.84
CA SER A 256 11.44 -2.22 1.42
C SER A 256 12.02 -1.57 2.68
N TRP A 257 11.49 -0.40 3.02
CA TRP A 257 11.84 0.25 4.28
C TRP A 257 11.35 -0.58 5.47
N HIS A 258 12.10 -0.54 6.57
CA HIS A 258 11.78 -1.16 7.83
C HIS A 258 11.87 -0.12 8.94
N PHE A 259 10.83 -0.01 9.76
CA PHE A 259 10.80 0.81 10.96
C PHE A 259 11.29 -0.02 12.15
N HIS A 260 12.23 0.51 12.91
CA HIS A 260 12.76 -0.13 14.12
C HIS A 260 12.19 0.49 15.38
N ASP A 261 12.13 -0.27 16.47
CA ASP A 261 11.59 0.18 17.76
C ASP A 261 12.36 1.36 18.36
N ASP A 262 13.64 1.51 18.01
CA ASP A 262 14.46 2.68 18.40
C ASP A 262 14.07 3.97 17.64
N GLY A 263 13.14 3.86 16.69
CA GLY A 263 12.62 4.92 15.86
C GLY A 263 13.49 5.24 14.64
N THR A 264 14.48 4.40 14.30
CA THR A 264 15.23 4.51 13.03
C THR A 264 14.49 3.82 11.89
N ILE A 265 14.82 4.21 10.66
CA ILE A 265 14.34 3.55 9.44
C ILE A 265 15.54 3.04 8.63
N THR A 266 15.42 1.85 8.06
CA THR A 266 16.48 1.25 7.21
C THR A 266 15.89 0.50 6.04
N LEU A 267 16.61 0.43 4.92
CA LEU A 267 16.21 -0.37 3.76
C LEU A 267 16.67 -1.81 3.96
N SER A 268 15.99 -2.53 4.85
CA SER A 268 16.38 -3.87 5.29
C SER A 268 15.27 -4.90 5.22
N ASN A 269 14.03 -4.52 4.86
CA ASN A 269 12.98 -5.51 4.63
C ASN A 269 13.01 -6.02 3.19
N ARG A 270 12.40 -7.17 2.94
CA ARG A 270 12.21 -7.72 1.60
C ARG A 270 11.44 -6.80 0.67
N PRO A 271 11.57 -6.93 -0.66
CA PRO A 271 10.77 -6.17 -1.62
C PRO A 271 9.28 -6.56 -1.49
N LEU A 272 8.61 -5.95 -0.52
CA LEU A 272 7.27 -6.31 -0.11
C LEU A 272 6.27 -5.68 -1.08
N THR A 273 5.84 -6.47 -2.05
CA THR A 273 4.83 -6.06 -3.05
C THR A 273 3.48 -6.70 -2.75
N CYS A 274 2.41 -6.03 -3.20
CA CYS A 274 1.04 -6.53 -3.08
C CYS A 274 0.89 -7.97 -3.60
N ASN A 275 1.42 -8.26 -4.79
CA ASN A 275 1.36 -9.58 -5.41
C ASN A 275 2.04 -10.66 -4.57
N LEU A 276 3.17 -10.35 -3.95
CA LEU A 276 3.89 -11.29 -3.10
C LEU A 276 3.01 -11.72 -1.93
N VAL A 277 2.42 -10.77 -1.22
CA VAL A 277 1.56 -11.04 -0.05
C VAL A 277 0.29 -11.78 -0.46
N ILE A 278 -0.32 -11.44 -1.61
CA ILE A 278 -1.49 -12.16 -2.14
C ILE A 278 -1.15 -13.63 -2.39
N LEU A 279 0.00 -13.91 -3.02
CA LEU A 279 0.39 -15.29 -3.34
C LEU A 279 0.66 -16.11 -2.07
N GLU A 280 1.37 -15.55 -1.09
CA GLU A 280 1.59 -16.19 0.22
C GLU A 280 0.27 -16.45 0.95
N ASN A 281 -0.64 -15.47 0.91
CA ASN A 281 -1.95 -15.58 1.54
C ASN A 281 -2.85 -16.60 0.83
N ASN A 282 -2.61 -16.88 -0.45
CA ASN A 282 -3.27 -17.96 -1.19
C ASN A 282 -2.50 -19.30 -1.11
N GLY A 283 -1.48 -19.40 -0.24
CA GLY A 283 -0.82 -20.65 0.10
C GLY A 283 0.48 -20.94 -0.64
N ALA A 284 0.93 -20.04 -1.52
CA ALA A 284 2.26 -20.16 -2.11
C ALA A 284 3.32 -20.12 -0.99
N PRO A 285 4.43 -20.88 -1.13
CA PRO A 285 5.47 -20.88 -0.12
C PRO A 285 6.17 -19.51 -0.09
N ARG A 286 6.50 -19.05 1.12
CA ARG A 286 7.33 -17.86 1.31
C ARG A 286 8.76 -18.12 0.83
N ILE A 287 9.06 -17.69 -0.39
CA ILE A 287 10.39 -17.83 -1.00
C ILE A 287 11.34 -16.75 -0.49
N ILE A 288 10.90 -15.48 -0.50
CA ILE A 288 11.68 -14.33 -0.06
C ILE A 288 11.38 -14.08 1.42
N GLN A 289 12.34 -14.26 2.33
CA GLN A 289 12.12 -14.11 3.76
C GLN A 289 12.14 -12.64 4.20
N PRO A 290 11.47 -12.27 5.31
CA PRO A 290 11.66 -10.97 5.95
C PRO A 290 13.15 -10.75 6.21
N GLY A 291 13.68 -9.60 5.80
CA GLY A 291 15.11 -9.29 5.86
C GLY A 291 15.91 -9.56 4.58
N ASP A 292 15.38 -10.35 3.64
CA ASP A 292 16.09 -10.65 2.39
C ASP A 292 16.10 -9.43 1.47
N THR A 293 17.29 -8.94 1.13
CA THR A 293 17.46 -7.81 0.22
C THR A 293 18.47 -8.15 -0.86
N TYR A 294 18.38 -7.49 -2.02
CA TYR A 294 19.18 -7.86 -3.18
C TYR A 294 20.05 -6.72 -3.66
N THR A 295 21.34 -7.00 -3.85
CA THR A 295 22.30 -6.08 -4.50
C THR A 295 22.51 -6.40 -5.98
N CYS A 296 21.76 -7.37 -6.50
CA CYS A 296 21.81 -7.85 -7.87
C CYS A 296 20.39 -8.14 -8.38
N VAL A 297 20.10 -7.87 -9.65
CA VAL A 297 18.76 -8.07 -10.24
C VAL A 297 18.41 -9.56 -10.38
N GLU A 298 19.36 -10.37 -10.80
CA GLU A 298 19.12 -11.76 -11.21
C GLU A 298 18.56 -12.65 -10.08
N PRO A 299 19.11 -12.64 -8.84
CA PRO A 299 18.52 -13.43 -7.76
C PRO A 299 17.11 -12.94 -7.38
N TYR A 300 16.85 -11.63 -7.45
CA TYR A 300 15.52 -11.09 -7.20
C TYR A 300 14.49 -11.60 -8.22
N ILE A 301 14.84 -11.59 -9.51
CA ILE A 301 13.98 -12.14 -10.57
C ILE A 301 13.77 -13.65 -10.40
N TRP A 302 14.84 -14.37 -10.06
CA TRP A 302 14.77 -15.81 -9.83
C TRP A 302 13.79 -16.17 -8.70
N ASP A 303 13.85 -15.44 -7.59
CA ASP A 303 12.97 -15.69 -6.45
C ASP A 303 11.51 -15.32 -6.76
N LEU A 304 11.25 -14.26 -7.53
CA LEU A 304 9.91 -13.95 -8.04
C LEU A 304 9.36 -15.08 -8.92
N LEU A 305 10.17 -15.62 -9.84
CA LEU A 305 9.76 -16.73 -10.70
C LEU A 305 9.53 -18.02 -9.89
N THR A 306 10.35 -18.27 -8.88
CA THR A 306 10.20 -19.41 -7.96
C THR A 306 8.91 -19.30 -7.13
N LEU A 307 8.52 -18.09 -6.72
CA LEU A 307 7.24 -17.84 -6.05
C LEU A 307 6.06 -18.22 -6.98
N HIS A 308 6.15 -17.90 -8.26
CA HIS A 308 5.12 -18.28 -9.25
C HIS A 308 5.07 -19.79 -9.50
N ASP A 309 6.20 -20.51 -9.48
CA ASP A 309 6.19 -21.98 -9.53
C ASP A 309 5.48 -22.56 -8.30
N GLY A 310 5.78 -22.02 -7.12
CA GLY A 310 5.16 -22.45 -5.86
C GLY A 310 3.63 -22.27 -5.88
N ARG A 311 3.14 -21.18 -6.47
CA ARG A 311 1.70 -20.97 -6.73
C ARG A 311 1.14 -22.10 -7.60
N LEU A 312 1.76 -22.37 -8.75
CA LEU A 312 1.28 -23.38 -9.70
C LEU A 312 1.26 -24.79 -9.10
N HIS A 313 2.20 -25.08 -8.19
CA HIS A 313 2.27 -26.37 -7.52
C HIS A 313 1.22 -26.55 -6.40
N ILE A 314 0.89 -25.49 -5.65
CA ILE A 314 0.07 -25.61 -4.44
C ILE A 314 -1.40 -25.24 -4.67
N GLN A 315 -1.68 -24.25 -5.52
CA GLN A 315 -3.04 -23.74 -5.68
C GLN A 315 -3.86 -24.59 -6.66
N PRO A 316 -4.98 -25.20 -6.21
CA PRO A 316 -5.82 -26.00 -7.10
C PRO A 316 -6.46 -25.21 -8.25
N ASN A 317 -6.66 -23.91 -8.04
CA ASN A 317 -7.20 -22.96 -9.03
C ASN A 317 -6.10 -22.26 -9.84
N ALA A 318 -4.85 -22.77 -9.84
CA ALA A 318 -3.77 -22.16 -10.60
C ALA A 318 -3.91 -22.33 -12.13
N ALA A 319 -4.72 -23.29 -12.57
CA ALA A 319 -5.06 -23.52 -13.97
C ALA A 319 -6.49 -24.04 -14.10
N MET A 320 -7.16 -23.71 -15.20
CA MET A 320 -8.55 -24.11 -15.48
C MET A 320 -8.66 -25.54 -15.99
N ASP A 321 -7.72 -25.96 -16.83
CA ASP A 321 -7.63 -27.29 -17.40
C ASP A 321 -6.17 -27.66 -17.76
N GLU A 322 -5.98 -28.83 -18.37
CA GLU A 322 -4.66 -29.31 -18.75
C GLU A 322 -3.97 -28.42 -19.81
N ALA A 323 -4.73 -27.86 -20.76
CA ALA A 323 -4.17 -27.04 -21.81
C ALA A 323 -3.70 -25.68 -21.25
N ASP A 324 -4.52 -25.07 -20.40
CA ASP A 324 -4.16 -23.86 -19.65
C ASP A 324 -2.95 -24.11 -18.75
N CYS A 325 -2.92 -25.22 -18.01
CA CYS A 325 -1.78 -25.59 -17.16
C CYS A 325 -0.46 -25.68 -17.97
N ARG A 326 -0.48 -26.37 -19.12
CA ARG A 326 0.68 -26.45 -20.02
C ARG A 326 1.08 -25.07 -20.55
N TYR A 327 0.12 -24.20 -20.86
CA TYR A 327 0.37 -22.84 -21.29
C TYR A 327 1.05 -22.00 -20.20
N GLN A 328 0.52 -22.03 -18.97
CA GLN A 328 1.12 -21.35 -17.81
C GLN A 328 2.55 -21.83 -17.53
N MET A 329 2.79 -23.14 -17.58
CA MET A 329 4.14 -23.72 -17.45
C MET A 329 5.08 -23.24 -18.56
N ALA A 330 4.60 -23.20 -19.81
CA ALA A 330 5.38 -22.70 -20.94
C ALA A 330 5.73 -21.22 -20.78
N VAL A 331 4.80 -20.39 -20.28
CA VAL A 331 5.04 -18.98 -19.96
C VAL A 331 6.12 -18.84 -18.89
N GLN A 332 6.09 -19.65 -17.82
CA GLN A 332 7.12 -19.62 -16.77
C GLN A 332 8.51 -19.98 -17.30
N VAL A 333 8.62 -21.02 -18.14
CA VAL A 333 9.89 -21.40 -18.79
C VAL A 333 10.37 -20.30 -19.73
N LEU A 334 9.46 -19.68 -20.48
CA LEU A 334 9.78 -18.59 -21.38
C LEU A 334 10.29 -17.36 -20.60
N LEU A 335 9.62 -16.99 -19.50
CA LEU A 335 10.06 -15.88 -18.64
C LEU A 335 11.45 -16.12 -18.06
N ARG A 336 11.76 -17.34 -17.59
CA ARG A 336 13.11 -17.71 -17.14
C ARG A 336 14.14 -17.56 -18.26
N THR A 337 13.79 -18.01 -19.46
CA THR A 337 14.69 -17.97 -20.61
C THR A 337 14.87 -16.56 -21.14
N LEU A 338 13.86 -15.69 -21.07
CA LEU A 338 13.93 -14.34 -21.62
C LEU A 338 14.32 -13.27 -20.60
N ALA A 339 14.32 -13.58 -19.29
CA ALA A 339 14.61 -12.61 -18.23
C ALA A 339 15.90 -11.83 -18.48
N TYR A 340 16.98 -12.49 -18.92
CA TYR A 340 18.25 -11.81 -19.20
C TYR A 340 18.20 -10.79 -20.35
N GLY A 341 17.19 -10.90 -21.23
CA GLY A 341 17.00 -9.97 -22.36
C GLY A 341 16.23 -8.71 -21.96
N TYR A 342 15.58 -8.69 -20.80
CA TYR A 342 14.81 -7.55 -20.30
C TYR A 342 15.60 -6.64 -19.35
N PHE A 343 16.79 -7.06 -18.90
CA PHE A 343 17.65 -6.30 -18.01
C PHE A 343 19.02 -6.09 -18.63
N ASP A 344 19.49 -4.85 -18.62
CA ASP A 344 20.82 -4.45 -19.02
C ASP A 344 21.84 -5.01 -18.01
N ARG A 345 22.78 -5.80 -18.53
CA ARG A 345 23.84 -6.41 -17.73
C ARG A 345 24.68 -5.35 -17.01
N ASP A 346 24.84 -4.17 -17.59
CA ASP A 346 25.60 -3.08 -16.99
C ASP A 346 24.86 -2.44 -15.80
N ARG A 347 23.55 -2.69 -15.67
CA ARG A 347 22.68 -2.18 -14.58
C ARG A 347 22.27 -3.22 -13.56
N ARG A 348 22.83 -4.43 -13.63
CA ARG A 348 22.46 -5.53 -12.73
C ARG A 348 22.70 -5.23 -11.25
N HIS A 349 23.60 -4.30 -10.91
CA HIS A 349 23.88 -3.85 -9.55
C HIS A 349 23.24 -2.50 -9.20
N GLY A 350 22.30 -2.04 -10.04
CA GLY A 350 21.60 -0.78 -9.89
C GLY A 350 21.82 0.19 -11.07
N PRO A 351 21.27 1.41 -10.97
CA PRO A 351 20.66 1.97 -9.77
C PRO A 351 19.34 1.27 -9.41
N PHE A 352 19.13 1.07 -8.11
CA PHE A 352 17.83 0.73 -7.55
C PHE A 352 17.14 2.00 -7.07
N VAL A 353 15.84 2.12 -7.24
CA VAL A 353 15.09 3.33 -6.92
C VAL A 353 13.75 2.96 -6.28
N MET A 354 13.21 3.82 -5.41
CA MET A 354 11.85 3.61 -4.88
C MET A 354 10.84 3.71 -6.02
N GLN A 355 9.90 2.78 -6.05
CA GLN A 355 8.85 2.72 -7.07
C GLN A 355 7.53 2.37 -6.42
N PHE A 356 6.45 2.96 -6.92
CA PHE A 356 5.11 2.47 -6.59
C PHE A 356 4.89 1.13 -7.29
N SER A 357 4.53 0.08 -6.56
CA SER A 357 4.17 -1.21 -7.16
C SER A 357 2.65 -1.43 -7.29
N ASP A 358 1.83 -0.57 -6.68
CA ASP A 358 0.37 -0.67 -6.64
C ASP A 358 -0.30 0.70 -6.82
N LEU A 359 0.23 1.51 -7.75
CA LEU A 359 -0.36 2.81 -8.07
C LEU A 359 -1.50 2.61 -9.07
N HIS A 360 -2.74 2.83 -8.65
CA HIS A 360 -3.92 2.79 -9.52
C HIS A 360 -4.94 3.89 -9.19
N ALA A 361 -5.98 4.01 -10.02
CA ALA A 361 -6.96 5.10 -9.92
C ALA A 361 -7.69 5.22 -8.57
N SER A 362 -7.74 4.17 -7.75
CA SER A 362 -8.34 4.26 -6.40
C SER A 362 -7.36 4.75 -5.34
N ASN A 363 -6.05 4.75 -5.63
CA ASN A 363 -5.01 5.21 -4.72
C ASN A 363 -4.61 6.67 -4.97
N ILE A 364 -5.28 7.34 -5.93
CA ILE A 364 -5.00 8.70 -6.35
C ILE A 364 -6.23 9.57 -6.14
N PHE A 365 -6.05 10.70 -5.48
CA PHE A 365 -7.05 11.75 -5.35
C PHE A 365 -6.72 12.89 -6.31
N VAL A 366 -7.75 13.45 -6.93
CA VAL A 366 -7.63 14.52 -7.91
C VAL A 366 -8.63 15.65 -7.68
N ASP A 367 -8.29 16.84 -8.16
CA ASP A 367 -9.21 17.97 -8.28
C ASP A 367 -10.10 17.86 -9.53
N SER A 368 -10.90 18.91 -9.77
CA SER A 368 -11.78 19.00 -10.93
C SER A 368 -11.07 19.10 -12.27
N HIS A 369 -9.74 19.15 -12.35
CA HIS A 369 -8.96 19.17 -13.60
C HIS A 369 -8.00 17.97 -13.69
N TRP A 370 -8.16 16.97 -12.81
CA TRP A 370 -7.26 15.83 -12.70
C TRP A 370 -5.82 16.18 -12.26
N ASN A 371 -5.63 17.32 -11.58
CA ASN A 371 -4.39 17.52 -10.82
C ASN A 371 -4.41 16.59 -9.60
N ILE A 372 -3.29 15.91 -9.35
CA ILE A 372 -3.17 15.01 -8.21
C ILE A 372 -3.06 15.83 -6.92
N THR A 373 -3.98 15.59 -5.99
CA THR A 373 -4.07 16.30 -4.71
C THR A 373 -3.72 15.44 -3.51
N ALA A 374 -3.76 14.11 -3.64
CA ALA A 374 -3.19 13.17 -2.67
C ALA A 374 -2.94 11.80 -3.29
N VAL A 375 -1.99 11.05 -2.74
CA VAL A 375 -1.72 9.64 -3.02
C VAL A 375 -1.79 8.87 -1.70
N ILE A 376 -2.47 7.72 -1.71
CA ILE A 376 -2.67 6.86 -0.54
C ILE A 376 -2.06 5.47 -0.80
N ASP A 377 -2.16 4.58 0.19
CA ASP A 377 -1.74 3.18 0.12
C ASP A 377 -0.25 3.00 -0.26
N LEU A 378 0.61 3.52 0.63
CA LEU A 378 2.07 3.49 0.46
C LEU A 378 2.72 2.17 0.92
N GLU A 379 1.93 1.20 1.36
CA GLU A 379 2.36 -0.07 1.97
C GLU A 379 3.19 -0.97 1.04
N TRP A 380 3.06 -0.80 -0.28
CA TRP A 380 3.74 -1.63 -1.28
C TRP A 380 4.86 -0.91 -2.03
N ILE A 381 5.21 0.32 -1.63
CA ILE A 381 6.33 1.04 -2.26
C ILE A 381 7.63 0.40 -1.81
N CYS A 382 8.46 -0.02 -2.78
CA CYS A 382 9.74 -0.65 -2.51
C CYS A 382 10.82 -0.21 -3.51
N ALA A 383 12.08 -0.39 -3.12
CA ALA A 383 13.22 -0.18 -3.98
C ALA A 383 13.33 -1.32 -4.99
N ARG A 384 13.34 -0.99 -6.28
CA ARG A 384 13.39 -1.93 -7.40
C ARG A 384 14.41 -1.49 -8.46
N PRO A 385 14.85 -2.39 -9.35
CA PRO A 385 15.68 -2.03 -10.50
C PRO A 385 15.04 -0.90 -11.29
N ILE A 386 15.81 0.11 -11.69
CA ILE A 386 15.28 1.28 -12.43
C ILE A 386 14.53 0.89 -13.72
N GLU A 387 14.90 -0.25 -14.30
CA GLU A 387 14.30 -0.83 -15.51
C GLU A 387 12.88 -1.36 -15.29
N MET A 388 12.45 -1.49 -14.04
CA MET A 388 11.08 -1.86 -13.67
C MET A 388 10.12 -0.67 -13.58
N ILE A 389 10.58 0.57 -13.82
CA ILE A 389 9.69 1.71 -13.96
C ILE A 389 8.89 1.53 -15.24
N ASP A 390 7.57 1.40 -15.10
CA ASP A 390 6.66 1.17 -16.20
C ASP A 390 5.57 2.27 -16.31
N VAL A 391 4.95 2.35 -17.48
CA VAL A 391 3.75 3.19 -17.64
C VAL A 391 2.60 2.48 -16.95
N PRO A 392 1.83 3.16 -16.07
CA PRO A 392 0.70 2.53 -15.41
C PRO A 392 -0.25 1.91 -16.44
N TYR A 393 -0.35 0.58 -16.46
CA TYR A 393 -1.05 -0.16 -17.52
C TYR A 393 -2.53 0.23 -17.62
N TRP A 394 -3.14 0.60 -16.49
CA TRP A 394 -4.54 1.01 -16.38
C TRP A 394 -4.84 2.41 -16.94
N ILE A 395 -3.86 3.11 -17.53
CA ILE A 395 -4.06 4.47 -18.06
C ILE A 395 -5.14 4.58 -19.14
N THR A 396 -5.51 3.47 -19.79
CA THR A 396 -6.64 3.36 -20.73
C THR A 396 -7.91 2.76 -20.09
N GLY A 397 -7.86 2.39 -18.82
CA GLY A 397 -8.93 1.67 -18.12
C GLY A 397 -8.96 0.17 -18.40
N LEU A 398 -7.93 -0.37 -19.06
CA LEU A 398 -7.84 -1.79 -19.43
C LEU A 398 -6.98 -2.60 -18.46
N GLY A 399 -7.36 -3.86 -18.28
CA GLY A 399 -6.52 -4.88 -17.64
C GLY A 399 -5.36 -5.31 -18.54
N ILE A 400 -4.30 -5.87 -17.95
CA ILE A 400 -3.11 -6.33 -18.71
C ILE A 400 -3.49 -7.38 -19.77
N ASP A 401 -4.41 -8.28 -19.43
CA ASP A 401 -4.99 -9.30 -20.31
C ASP A 401 -5.80 -8.71 -21.48
N GLN A 402 -6.30 -7.48 -21.33
CA GLN A 402 -7.11 -6.80 -22.34
C GLN A 402 -6.27 -5.98 -23.31
N ILE A 403 -5.14 -5.42 -22.87
CA ILE A 403 -4.26 -4.57 -23.69
C ILE A 403 -3.72 -5.33 -24.92
N GLY A 404 -3.44 -6.63 -24.78
CA GLY A 404 -2.91 -7.45 -25.87
C GLY A 404 -3.92 -7.73 -27.01
N LYS A 405 -5.19 -7.37 -26.85
CA LYS A 405 -6.22 -7.58 -27.87
C LYS A 405 -6.07 -6.55 -29.00
N LYS A 406 -6.25 -7.01 -30.24
CA LYS A 406 -6.04 -6.22 -31.46
C LYS A 406 -6.83 -4.90 -31.48
N GLU A 407 -8.01 -4.86 -30.87
CA GLU A 407 -8.88 -3.68 -30.80
C GLU A 407 -8.41 -2.61 -29.80
N HIS A 408 -7.53 -2.96 -28.86
CA HIS A 408 -7.09 -2.08 -27.78
C HIS A 408 -5.61 -1.67 -27.86
N ILE A 409 -4.80 -2.45 -28.57
CA ILE A 409 -3.35 -2.25 -28.62
C ILE A 409 -2.97 -0.87 -29.19
N ASP A 410 -3.69 -0.38 -30.19
CA ASP A 410 -3.43 0.91 -30.82
C ASP A 410 -3.77 2.08 -29.87
N GLU A 411 -4.89 1.97 -29.14
CA GLU A 411 -5.30 2.96 -28.14
C GLU A 411 -4.29 3.04 -26.99
N TYR A 412 -3.86 1.87 -26.49
CA TYR A 412 -2.85 1.79 -25.46
C TYR A 412 -1.52 2.34 -25.94
N ALA A 413 -1.06 1.98 -27.15
CA ALA A 413 0.19 2.46 -27.72
C ALA A 413 0.21 4.00 -27.81
N LYS A 414 -0.87 4.61 -28.30
CA LYS A 414 -1.03 6.07 -28.38
C LYS A 414 -0.98 6.73 -27.01
N THR A 415 -1.74 6.21 -26.04
CA THR A 415 -1.81 6.77 -24.68
C THR A 415 -0.46 6.63 -23.96
N ARG A 416 0.19 5.48 -24.14
CA ARG A 416 1.54 5.20 -23.63
C ARG A 416 2.56 6.15 -24.23
N GLU A 417 2.54 6.40 -25.54
CA GLU A 417 3.46 7.32 -26.21
C GLU A 417 3.32 8.74 -25.69
N GLU A 418 2.09 9.21 -25.47
CA GLU A 418 1.83 10.52 -24.86
C GLU A 418 2.38 10.60 -23.43
N PHE A 419 2.15 9.58 -22.61
CA PHE A 419 2.70 9.51 -21.26
C PHE A 419 4.23 9.54 -21.27
N ILE A 420 4.87 8.71 -22.10
CA ILE A 420 6.33 8.65 -22.22
C ILE A 420 6.89 9.99 -22.70
N THR A 421 6.24 10.65 -23.66
CA THR A 421 6.66 11.97 -24.15
C THR A 421 6.68 12.99 -23.02
N ILE A 422 5.64 13.01 -22.18
CA ILE A 422 5.55 13.88 -21.00
C ILE A 422 6.61 13.51 -19.95
N LEU A 423 6.78 12.22 -19.66
CA LEU A 423 7.75 11.73 -18.69
C LEU A 423 9.18 12.10 -19.10
N VAL A 424 9.56 11.86 -20.36
CA VAL A 424 10.89 12.18 -20.89
C VAL A 424 11.11 13.69 -20.91
N TYR A 425 10.09 14.47 -21.27
CA TYR A 425 10.18 15.93 -21.18
C TYR A 425 10.49 16.35 -19.74
N LEU A 426 9.72 15.90 -18.75
CA LEU A 426 9.94 16.25 -17.35
C LEU A 426 11.28 15.75 -16.81
N PHE A 427 11.72 14.55 -17.20
CA PHE A 427 13.01 14.00 -16.79
C PHE A 427 14.20 14.85 -17.26
N ARG A 428 14.09 15.52 -18.40
CA ARG A 428 15.16 16.39 -18.93
C ARG A 428 15.24 17.77 -18.25
N PHE A 429 14.16 18.21 -17.62
CA PHE A 429 14.02 19.56 -17.07
C PHE A 429 13.82 19.60 -15.53
N ASN A 430 13.76 18.43 -14.88
CA ASN A 430 13.95 18.25 -13.44
C ASN A 430 15.43 18.00 -13.15
#